data_AF-A0A7Y5G711-F1
#
_entry.id   AF-A0A7Y5G711-F1
#
_cell.length_a   1.000
_cell.length_b   1.000
_cell.length_c   1.000
_cell.angle_alpha   90.00
_cell.angle_beta   90.00
_cell.angle_gamma   90.00
#
_symmetry.space_group_name_H-M   'P 1'
#
loop_
_entity.id
_entity.type
_entity.pdbx_description
1 polymer ?
#
loop_
_entity_poly.entity_id
_entity_poly.type
_entity_poly.pdbx_seq_one_letter_code
_entity_poly.pdbx_strand_id
1 'polypeptide(L)'
;MSLFGLINPNKGIQQISADELRNRMRHEKLVIIDVREPSEHSAKNIPGSILIPLGALPSRLHELEKFKDQEIIVYCRSGNRSAHACRHLIGNGFKAINLSGGILAWD
;
A
#
# COMPACT_ATOMS: atom_id res chain seq x y z
N MET A 1 -30.50 -20.18 4.91
CA MET A 1 -29.20 -20.07 5.62
C MET A 1 -28.24 -19.28 4.75
N SER A 2 -28.06 -18.00 5.03
CA SER A 2 -27.25 -17.08 4.22
C SER A 2 -25.76 -17.36 4.46
N LEU A 3 -25.08 -17.85 3.43
CA LEU A 3 -23.64 -18.15 3.44
C LEU A 3 -22.86 -17.01 2.78
N PHE A 4 -22.99 -15.79 3.31
CA PHE A 4 -22.04 -14.71 2.99
C PHE A 4 -20.78 -14.92 3.83
N GLY A 5 -19.91 -15.82 3.38
CA GLY A 5 -18.54 -15.89 3.86
C GLY A 5 -17.85 -14.56 3.55
N LEU A 6 -17.50 -13.80 4.60
CA LEU A 6 -16.70 -12.59 4.52
C LEU A 6 -15.37 -12.90 3.82
N ILE A 7 -15.28 -12.63 2.52
CA ILE A 7 -14.02 -12.71 1.78
C ILE A 7 -13.14 -11.59 2.34
N ASN A 8 -12.19 -11.94 3.22
CA ASN A 8 -11.21 -10.99 3.71
C ASN A 8 -10.37 -10.51 2.52
N PRO A 9 -10.46 -9.24 2.11
CA PRO A 9 -9.72 -8.72 0.95
C PRO A 9 -8.20 -8.71 1.18
N ASN A 10 -7.71 -9.08 2.36
CA ASN A 10 -6.30 -9.15 2.70
C ASN A 10 -5.73 -10.58 2.72
N LYS A 11 -6.55 -11.62 2.49
CA LYS A 11 -6.08 -13.02 2.52
C LYS A 11 -4.98 -13.23 1.47
N GLY A 12 -3.78 -13.62 1.92
CA GLY A 12 -2.61 -13.87 1.06
C GLY A 12 -1.73 -12.65 0.77
N ILE A 13 -2.03 -11.48 1.32
CA ILE A 13 -1.21 -10.27 1.17
C ILE A 13 -0.48 -10.04 2.50
N GLN A 14 0.84 -9.89 2.45
CA GLN A 14 1.62 -9.52 3.63
C GLN A 14 1.17 -8.15 4.17
N GLN A 15 1.10 -8.05 5.48
CA GLN A 15 0.66 -6.86 6.19
C GLN A 15 1.80 -6.30 7.05
N ILE A 16 1.84 -4.98 7.20
CA ILE A 16 2.68 -4.30 8.17
C ILE A 16 1.82 -3.39 9.04
N SER A 17 2.12 -3.29 10.34
CA SER A 17 1.45 -2.35 11.24
C SER A 17 2.06 -0.94 11.12
N ALA A 18 1.32 0.09 11.54
CA ALA A 18 1.86 1.45 11.56
C ALA A 18 3.09 1.58 12.47
N ASP A 19 3.09 0.93 13.64
CA ASP A 19 4.21 0.98 14.57
C ASP A 19 5.47 0.29 14.05
N GLU A 20 5.29 -0.87 13.40
CA GLU A 20 6.39 -1.57 12.75
C GLU A 20 6.95 -0.75 11.59
N LEU A 21 6.10 -0.16 10.75
CA LEU A 21 6.53 0.73 9.67
C LEU A 21 7.30 1.95 10.22
N ARG A 22 6.78 2.61 11.26
CA ARG A 22 7.48 3.72 11.95
C ARG A 22 8.84 3.29 12.48
N ASN A 23 8.95 2.09 13.05
CA ASN A 23 10.22 1.55 13.53
C ASN A 23 11.22 1.34 12.40
N ARG A 24 10.79 0.66 11.33
CA ARG A 24 11.63 0.40 10.16
C ARG A 24 12.13 1.70 9.49
N MET A 25 11.25 2.69 9.33
CA MET A 25 11.61 4.00 8.76
C MET A 25 12.73 4.75 9.51
N ARG A 26 13.03 4.39 10.77
CA ARG A 26 14.18 4.97 11.51
C ARG A 26 15.53 4.39 11.12
N HIS A 27 15.54 3.20 10.55
CA HIS A 27 16.77 2.41 10.32
C HIS A 27 17.03 2.13 8.84
N GLU A 28 16.01 2.24 7.99
CA GLU A 28 16.11 1.93 6.57
C GLU A 28 15.27 2.88 5.71
N LYS A 29 15.69 3.01 4.44
CA LYS A 29 14.96 3.75 3.43
C LYS A 29 13.97 2.81 2.74
N LEU A 30 12.68 3.07 2.94
CA LEU A 30 11.58 2.27 2.40
C LEU A 30 10.94 2.91 1.18
N VAL A 31 10.42 2.07 0.29
CA VAL A 31 9.55 2.50 -0.82
C VAL A 31 8.11 2.48 -0.31
N ILE A 32 7.50 3.65 -0.21
CA ILE A 32 6.13 3.81 0.29
C ILE A 32 5.27 4.41 -0.81
N ILE A 33 4.18 3.76 -1.18
CA ILE A 33 3.24 4.18 -2.22
C ILE A 33 1.88 4.52 -1.61
N ASP A 34 1.43 5.74 -1.86
CA ASP A 34 0.09 6.19 -1.53
C ASP A 34 -0.83 5.99 -2.73
N VAL A 35 -1.87 5.16 -2.59
CA VAL A 35 -2.83 4.87 -3.66
C VAL A 35 -4.15 5.63 -3.53
N ARG A 36 -4.19 6.65 -2.67
CA ARG A 36 -5.34 7.55 -2.53
C ARG A 36 -5.40 8.58 -3.65
N GLU A 37 -6.44 9.40 -3.63
CA GLU A 37 -6.57 10.54 -4.55
C GLU A 37 -5.59 11.67 -4.19
N PRO A 38 -5.17 12.50 -5.17
CA PRO A 38 -4.23 13.60 -4.93
C PRO A 38 -4.66 14.56 -3.81
N SER A 39 -5.96 14.85 -3.71
CA SER A 39 -6.49 15.72 -2.65
C SER A 39 -6.31 15.11 -1.25
N GLU A 40 -6.49 13.80 -1.09
CA GLU A 40 -6.25 13.10 0.18
C GLU A 40 -4.76 13.11 0.55
N HIS A 41 -3.87 12.97 -0.45
CA HIS A 41 -2.42 12.94 -0.27
C HIS A 41 -1.85 14.32 0.08
N SER A 42 -2.32 15.37 -0.58
CA SER A 42 -1.90 16.76 -0.31
C SER A 42 -2.34 17.25 1.07
N ALA A 43 -3.48 16.77 1.58
CA ALA A 43 -3.94 17.12 2.93
C ALA A 43 -3.06 16.50 4.03
N LYS A 44 -2.65 15.24 3.84
CA LYS A 44 -1.77 14.50 4.76
C LYS A 44 -1.23 13.27 4.07
N ASN A 45 0.02 12.91 4.33
CA ASN A 45 0.63 11.69 3.81
C ASN A 45 1.69 11.13 4.78
N ILE A 46 2.15 9.91 4.49
CA ILE A 46 3.33 9.36 5.14
C ILE A 46 4.56 10.03 4.52
N PRO A 47 5.48 10.61 5.31
CA PRO A 47 6.66 11.29 4.78
C PRO A 47 7.47 10.41 3.81
N GLY A 48 7.82 10.99 2.66
CA GLY A 48 8.58 10.29 1.61
C GLY A 48 7.76 9.32 0.75
N SER A 49 6.44 9.23 0.94
CA SER A 49 5.57 8.43 0.08
C SER A 49 5.43 9.00 -1.33
N ILE A 50 5.33 8.11 -2.31
CA ILE A 50 5.11 8.42 -3.72
C ILE A 50 3.62 8.26 -4.00
N LEU A 51 2.98 9.29 -4.56
CA LEU A 51 1.57 9.24 -4.95
C LEU A 51 1.38 8.52 -6.30
N ILE A 52 0.68 7.39 -6.26
CA ILE A 52 0.20 6.67 -7.45
C ILE A 52 -1.25 6.23 -7.19
N PRO A 53 -2.26 7.03 -7.57
CA PRO A 53 -3.66 6.71 -7.30
C PRO A 53 -4.04 5.34 -7.83
N LEU A 54 -4.89 4.60 -7.11
CA LEU A 54 -5.24 3.22 -7.46
C LEU A 54 -5.70 3.06 -8.92
N GLY A 55 -6.51 4.00 -9.43
CA GLY A 55 -7.00 3.97 -10.82
C GLY A 55 -5.91 4.22 -11.87
N ALA A 56 -4.82 4.90 -11.50
CA ALA A 56 -3.68 5.16 -12.38
C ALA A 56 -2.55 4.12 -12.24
N LEU A 57 -2.62 3.25 -11.22
CA LEU A 57 -1.57 2.27 -10.94
C LEU A 57 -1.23 1.37 -12.16
N PRO A 58 -2.21 0.81 -12.91
CA PRO A 58 -1.88 -0.08 -14.03
C PRO A 58 -1.08 0.59 -15.16
N SER A 59 -1.34 1.86 -15.45
CA SER A 59 -0.61 2.61 -16.49
C SER A 59 0.73 3.17 -16.00
N ARG A 60 0.94 3.24 -14.68
CA ARG A 60 2.13 3.80 -14.04
C ARG A 60 3.08 2.75 -13.44
N LEU A 61 2.87 1.46 -13.75
CA LEU A 61 3.76 0.38 -13.29
C LEU A 61 5.24 0.60 -13.67
N HIS A 62 5.49 1.17 -14.83
CA HIS A 62 6.85 1.46 -15.32
C HIS A 62 7.66 2.36 -14.36
N GLU A 63 7.00 3.24 -13.59
CA GLU A 63 7.66 4.09 -12.60
C GLU A 63 8.21 3.29 -11.39
N LEU A 64 7.63 2.11 -11.16
CA LEU A 64 7.96 1.23 -10.05
C LEU A 64 9.00 0.16 -10.41
N GLU A 65 9.31 -0.05 -11.69
CA GLU A 65 10.25 -1.09 -12.14
C GLU A 65 11.63 -1.01 -11.46
N LYS A 66 12.11 0.19 -11.13
CA LYS A 66 13.36 0.38 -10.36
C LYS A 66 13.32 -0.15 -8.91
N PHE A 67 12.13 -0.47 -8.41
CA PHE A 67 11.88 -0.99 -7.06
C PHE A 67 11.48 -2.46 -7.06
N LYS A 68 11.59 -3.18 -8.20
CA LYS A 68 11.09 -4.55 -8.37
C LYS A 68 11.63 -5.54 -7.34
N ASP A 69 12.89 -5.38 -6.95
CA ASP A 69 13.54 -6.25 -5.95
C ASP A 69 13.35 -5.79 -4.50
N GLN A 70 12.80 -4.59 -4.29
CA GLN A 70 12.58 -3.97 -2.98
C GLN A 70 11.17 -4.25 -2.46
N GLU A 71 11.00 -4.18 -1.15
CA GLU A 71 9.67 -4.19 -0.54
C GLU A 71 8.97 -2.85 -0.77
N ILE A 72 7.80 -2.89 -1.41
CA ILE A 72 6.93 -1.74 -1.64
C ILE A 72 5.82 -1.76 -0.61
N ILE A 73 5.86 -0.81 0.33
CA ILE A 73 4.79 -0.59 1.29
C ILE A 73 3.70 0.23 0.63
N VAL A 74 2.47 -0.28 0.59
CA VAL A 74 1.35 0.39 -0.05
C VAL A 74 0.31 0.74 0.99
N TYR A 75 -0.18 1.97 0.97
CA TYR A 75 -1.23 2.39 1.87
C TYR A 75 -2.31 3.20 1.16
N CYS A 76 -3.50 3.18 1.77
CA CYS A 76 -4.60 4.04 1.40
C CYS A 76 -5.23 4.63 2.67
N ARG A 77 -6.52 5.02 2.64
CA ARG A 77 -7.19 5.53 3.84
C ARG A 77 -7.25 4.50 4.97
N SER A 78 -7.79 3.30 4.72
CA SER A 78 -8.08 2.29 5.75
C SER A 78 -7.44 0.91 5.52
N GLY A 79 -6.68 0.74 4.43
CA GLY A 79 -6.07 -0.54 4.04
C GLY A 79 -6.79 -1.29 2.90
N ASN A 80 -8.04 -0.94 2.56
CA ASN A 80 -8.81 -1.70 1.56
C ASN A 80 -8.34 -1.46 0.11
N ARG A 81 -8.22 -0.19 -0.33
CA ARG A 81 -7.74 0.16 -1.68
C ARG A 81 -6.30 -0.32 -1.90
N SER A 82 -5.46 -0.21 -0.87
CA SER A 82 -4.07 -0.65 -0.91
C SER A 82 -3.94 -2.17 -0.98
N ALA A 83 -4.84 -2.94 -0.38
CA ALA A 83 -4.89 -4.39 -0.60
C ALA A 83 -5.11 -4.75 -2.08
N HIS A 84 -6.00 -4.04 -2.78
CA HIS A 84 -6.19 -4.22 -4.23
C HIS A 84 -4.93 -3.85 -5.02
N ALA A 85 -4.28 -2.73 -4.68
CA ALA A 85 -3.01 -2.33 -5.28
C ALA A 85 -1.90 -3.37 -5.05
N CYS A 86 -1.76 -3.91 -3.84
CA CYS A 86 -0.78 -4.96 -3.53
C CYS A 86 -0.99 -6.19 -4.41
N ARG A 87 -2.24 -6.66 -4.59
CA ARG A 87 -2.50 -7.81 -5.49
C ARG A 87 -2.08 -7.52 -6.92
N HIS A 88 -2.39 -6.32 -7.40
CA HIS A 88 -2.01 -5.91 -8.75
C HIS A 88 -0.48 -5.88 -8.92
N LEU A 89 0.23 -5.30 -7.94
CA LEU A 89 1.69 -5.26 -7.92
C LEU A 89 2.31 -6.67 -7.84
N ILE A 90 1.83 -7.53 -6.94
CA ILE A 90 2.30 -8.91 -6.80
C ILE A 90 2.08 -9.69 -8.10
N GLY A 91 0.91 -9.54 -8.75
CA GLY A 91 0.62 -10.16 -10.04
C GLY A 91 1.55 -9.71 -11.18
N ASN A 92 2.23 -8.56 -11.04
CA ASN A 92 3.21 -8.04 -11.98
C ASN A 92 4.67 -8.24 -11.51
N GLY A 93 4.89 -9.08 -10.49
CA GLY A 93 6.22 -9.48 -10.03
C GLY A 93 6.88 -8.53 -9.03
N PHE A 94 6.13 -7.60 -8.44
CA PHE A 94 6.63 -6.73 -7.36
C PHE A 94 6.43 -7.36 -5.98
N LYS A 95 7.30 -7.03 -5.03
CA LYS A 95 7.09 -7.36 -3.61
C LYS A 95 6.27 -6.24 -2.97
N ALA A 96 4.99 -6.49 -2.68
CA ALA A 96 4.11 -5.48 -2.10
C ALA A 96 3.55 -5.90 -0.73
N ILE A 97 3.61 -4.98 0.23
CA ILE A 97 3.14 -5.17 1.61
C ILE A 97 2.10 -4.09 1.90
N ASN A 98 0.94 -4.49 2.43
CA ASN A 98 -0.14 -3.56 2.74
C ASN A 98 0.03 -2.96 4.16
N LEU A 99 -0.12 -1.65 4.29
CA LEU A 99 -0.21 -1.00 5.60
C LEU A 99 -1.59 -1.26 6.22
N SER A 100 -1.60 -2.02 7.32
CA SER A 100 -2.82 -2.33 8.07
C SER A 100 -3.44 -1.06 8.66
N GLY A 101 -4.74 -0.88 8.45
CA GLY A 101 -5.47 0.32 8.89
C GLY A 101 -5.19 1.57 8.04
N GLY A 102 -4.29 1.50 7.05
CA GLY A 102 -3.93 2.61 6.18
C GLY A 102 -3.42 3.83 6.95
N ILE A 103 -3.63 5.01 6.38
CA ILE A 103 -3.21 6.27 7.02
C ILE A 103 -4.00 6.58 8.32
N LEU A 104 -5.18 5.98 8.53
CA LEU A 104 -5.94 6.17 9.76
C LEU A 104 -5.28 5.54 10.99
N ALA A 105 -4.49 4.46 10.80
CA ALA A 105 -3.69 3.87 11.87
C ALA A 105 -2.29 4.49 11.98
N TRP A 106 -1.88 5.25 10.95
CA TRP A 106 -0.65 6.03 10.94
C TRP A 106 -0.78 7.37 11.66
N ASP A 107 -2.01 7.86 11.83
CA ASP A 107 -2.30 8.98 12.73
C ASP A 107 -2.28 8.51 14.19
#